data_AF-A0A2T6ZAH0-F1
#
_entry.id   AF-A0A2T6ZAH0-F1
#
_cell.length_a   1.000
_cell.length_b   1.000
_cell.length_c   1.000
_cell.angle_alpha   90.00
_cell.angle_beta   90.00
_cell.angle_gamma   90.00
#
_symmetry.space_group_name_H-M   'P 1'
#
loop_
_entity.id
_entity.type
_entity.pdbx_description
1 polymer ?
#
loop_
_entity_poly.entity_id
_entity_poly.type
_entity_poly.pdbx_seq_one_letter_code
_entity_poly.pdbx_strand_id
1 'polypeptide(L)'
;MDTHDPQKVLQPLQSCSIPKLDEIGGTYEHIEVPEGAFYLALDTKYRRIFALFSSPFNLVFPPNIGKHVLQTTTQNIHQYTQLRPPSLPADRRHQDHQEWLRLQPKEDSFPKSLYGVYHWGVWRERGHPERPPVLTADTSIDGDERSELQALFRSFGNITQVKSVLLEAINGNQHNLMLDTVARLPPKQTPLWRTYPKEPFALRACLVNVFTQPHVDCSDMDWAMTAPLGTFSDGQFCIADLERSFSYPAGSIGAIR
;
A
#
# COMPACT_ATOMS: atom_id res chain seq x y z
N MET A 1 4.18 -7.80 27.75
CA MET A 1 5.01 -8.94 27.27
C MET A 1 5.70 -8.44 26.03
N ASP A 2 7.00 -8.14 26.13
CA ASP A 2 7.78 -7.42 25.11
C ASP A 2 7.48 -7.93 23.70
N THR A 3 6.60 -7.21 23.03
CA THR A 3 6.51 -7.20 21.59
C THR A 3 7.74 -6.44 21.15
N HIS A 4 8.54 -7.06 20.28
CA HIS A 4 9.57 -6.37 19.51
C HIS A 4 9.12 -4.93 19.23
N ASP A 5 9.87 -3.96 19.73
CA ASP A 5 9.60 -2.55 19.46
C ASP A 5 10.32 -2.21 18.15
N PRO A 6 9.63 -2.16 17.01
CA PRO A 6 10.27 -1.92 15.71
C PRO A 6 10.90 -0.53 15.67
N GLN A 7 10.49 0.39 16.56
CA GLN A 7 11.09 1.72 16.65
C GLN A 7 12.58 1.68 17.00
N LYS A 8 13.03 0.67 17.76
CA LYS A 8 14.45 0.53 18.12
C LYS A 8 15.34 0.25 16.91
N VAL A 9 14.83 -0.52 15.95
CA VAL A 9 15.54 -0.83 14.71
C VAL A 9 15.40 0.31 13.70
N LEU A 10 14.24 0.94 13.63
CA LEU A 10 13.95 1.97 12.63
C LEU A 10 14.51 3.34 12.94
N GLN A 11 14.60 3.75 14.21
CA GLN A 11 15.07 5.09 14.59
C GLN A 11 16.44 5.45 14.00
N PRO A 12 17.47 4.57 14.07
CA PRO A 12 18.75 4.84 13.40
C PRO A 12 18.60 4.99 11.89
N LEU A 13 17.80 4.12 11.25
CA LEU A 13 17.62 4.10 9.80
C LEU A 13 16.87 5.35 9.29
N GLN A 14 15.91 5.86 10.05
CA GLN A 14 15.15 7.07 9.72
C GLN A 14 16.00 8.35 9.64
N SER A 15 17.22 8.31 10.18
CA SER A 15 18.18 9.41 10.08
C SER A 15 19.19 9.27 8.94
N CYS A 16 19.18 8.14 8.23
CA CYS A 16 20.11 7.88 7.13
C CYS A 16 19.64 8.53 5.82
N SER A 17 20.60 8.98 5.01
CA SER A 17 20.33 9.42 3.63
C SER A 17 19.93 8.25 2.74
N ILE A 18 19.29 8.54 1.60
CA ILE A 18 18.87 7.52 0.62
C ILE A 18 20.03 6.62 0.17
N PRO A 19 21.21 7.14 -0.26
CA PRO A 19 22.32 6.27 -0.65
C PRO A 19 22.79 5.35 0.48
N LYS A 20 22.71 5.81 1.73
CA LYS A 20 23.08 4.99 2.88
C LYS A 20 22.04 3.90 3.16
N LEU A 21 20.76 4.21 2.97
CA LEU A 21 19.68 3.23 3.05
C LEU A 21 19.81 2.15 1.97
N ASP A 22 20.17 2.52 0.74
CA ASP A 22 20.44 1.57 -0.33
C ASP A 22 21.64 0.67 0.00
N GLU A 23 22.73 1.24 0.55
CA GLU A 23 23.89 0.46 1.01
C GLU A 23 23.49 -0.55 2.10
N ILE A 24 22.72 -0.10 3.10
CA ILE A 24 22.23 -0.97 4.19
C ILE A 24 21.31 -2.06 3.63
N GLY A 25 20.34 -1.71 2.78
CA GLY A 25 19.44 -2.66 2.14
C GLY A 25 20.18 -3.68 1.29
N GLY A 26 21.28 -3.29 0.65
CA GLY A 26 22.17 -4.18 -0.10
C GLY A 26 22.92 -5.21 0.77
N THR A 27 22.96 -5.01 2.10
CA THR A 27 23.52 -6.01 3.04
C THR A 27 22.51 -7.06 3.50
N TYR A 28 21.21 -6.84 3.26
CA TYR A 28 20.16 -7.76 3.68
C TYR A 28 20.19 -9.06 2.88
N GLU A 29 19.75 -10.15 3.50
CA GLU A 29 19.55 -11.43 2.83
C GLU A 29 18.48 -11.27 1.74
N HIS A 30 18.87 -11.43 0.48
CA HIS A 30 17.92 -11.38 -0.63
C HIS A 30 17.15 -12.70 -0.75
N ILE A 31 15.83 -12.63 -0.59
CA ILE A 31 14.94 -13.76 -0.73
C ILE A 31 14.24 -13.69 -2.08
N GLU A 32 14.54 -14.66 -2.95
CA GLU A 32 13.80 -14.86 -4.19
C GLU A 32 12.52 -15.67 -3.90
N VAL A 33 11.37 -15.11 -4.29
CA VAL A 33 10.07 -15.81 -4.20
C VAL A 33 9.66 -16.21 -5.61
N PRO A 34 9.72 -17.52 -5.95
CA PRO A 34 9.39 -17.99 -7.30
C PRO A 34 7.97 -17.58 -7.73
N GLU A 35 7.74 -17.51 -9.04
CA GLU A 35 6.41 -17.25 -9.58
C GLU A 35 5.38 -18.26 -9.05
N GLY A 36 4.25 -17.74 -8.56
CA GLY A 36 3.17 -18.56 -7.98
C GLY A 36 3.43 -19.04 -6.55
N ALA A 37 4.63 -18.83 -6.00
CA ALA A 37 4.95 -19.11 -4.61
C ALA A 37 4.61 -17.92 -3.68
N PHE A 38 4.71 -18.17 -2.38
CA PHE A 38 4.66 -17.11 -1.37
C PHE A 38 5.72 -17.34 -0.30
N TYR A 39 6.11 -16.25 0.36
CA TYR A 39 6.94 -16.25 1.55
C TYR A 39 6.09 -15.85 2.76
N LEU A 40 6.34 -16.45 3.92
CA LEU A 40 5.66 -16.14 5.17
C LEU A 40 6.68 -16.07 6.31
N ALA A 41 6.79 -14.90 6.95
CA ALA A 41 7.57 -14.73 8.17
C ALA A 41 6.67 -14.81 9.40
N LEU A 42 7.20 -15.46 10.43
CA LEU A 42 6.59 -15.58 11.75
C LEU A 42 7.50 -14.93 12.80
N ASP A 43 6.91 -14.36 13.85
CA ASP A 43 7.65 -13.94 15.03
C ASP A 43 8.03 -15.13 15.94
N THR A 44 8.73 -14.85 17.03
CA THR A 44 9.16 -15.85 18.03
C THR A 44 8.02 -16.57 18.74
N LYS A 45 6.77 -16.13 18.56
CA LYS A 45 5.55 -16.74 19.08
C LYS A 45 4.71 -17.38 17.97
N TYR A 46 5.31 -17.62 16.80
CA TYR A 46 4.66 -18.18 15.62
C TYR A 46 3.50 -17.34 15.07
N ARG A 47 3.45 -16.04 15.41
CA ARG A 47 2.47 -15.12 14.83
C ARG A 47 2.97 -14.66 13.48
N ARG A 48 2.11 -14.68 12.48
CA ARG A 48 2.39 -14.17 11.14
C ARG A 48 2.65 -12.66 11.24
N ILE A 49 3.73 -12.18 10.65
CA ILE A 49 4.13 -10.75 10.68
C ILE A 49 4.34 -10.18 9.28
N PHE A 50 4.70 -11.03 8.32
CA PHE A 50 4.85 -10.62 6.93
C PHE A 50 4.53 -11.78 5.99
N ALA A 51 3.90 -11.49 4.86
CA ALA A 51 3.78 -12.41 3.75
C ALA A 51 4.01 -11.68 2.42
N LEU A 52 4.64 -12.37 1.47
CA LEU A 52 4.83 -11.88 0.11
C LEU A 52 4.33 -12.92 -0.89
N PHE A 53 3.50 -12.48 -1.83
CA PHE A 53 2.97 -13.30 -2.92
C PHE A 53 3.51 -12.76 -4.24
N SER A 54 4.17 -13.60 -5.04
CA SER A 54 4.83 -13.16 -6.28
C SER A 54 3.84 -12.84 -7.40
N SER A 55 2.88 -13.73 -7.66
CA SER A 55 1.88 -13.60 -8.74
C SER A 55 0.44 -13.94 -8.30
N PRO A 56 -0.09 -13.31 -7.23
CA PRO A 56 -1.38 -13.68 -6.64
C PRO A 56 -2.60 -13.42 -7.53
N PHE A 57 -2.50 -12.55 -8.53
CA PHE A 57 -3.62 -12.27 -9.45
C PHE A 57 -4.04 -13.50 -10.23
N ASN A 58 -3.09 -14.40 -10.54
CA ASN A 58 -3.37 -15.65 -11.24
C ASN A 58 -4.11 -16.68 -10.38
N LEU A 59 -4.20 -16.46 -9.06
CA LEU A 59 -4.99 -17.30 -8.14
C LEU A 59 -6.48 -17.00 -8.24
N VAL A 60 -6.84 -15.76 -8.58
CA VAL A 60 -8.24 -15.29 -8.61
C VAL A 60 -8.75 -15.14 -10.04
N PHE A 61 -7.87 -14.79 -10.98
CA PHE A 61 -8.20 -14.52 -12.36
C PHE A 61 -7.35 -15.38 -13.31
N PRO A 62 -7.85 -15.73 -14.50
CA PRO A 62 -7.00 -16.28 -15.56
C PRO A 62 -5.84 -15.32 -15.87
N PRO A 63 -4.63 -15.81 -16.27
CA PRO A 63 -3.44 -14.97 -16.39
C PRO A 63 -3.61 -13.70 -17.25
N ASN A 64 -4.31 -13.80 -18.38
CA ASN A 64 -4.59 -12.65 -19.25
C ASN A 64 -5.47 -11.59 -18.57
N ILE A 65 -6.41 -12.02 -17.74
CA ILE A 65 -7.29 -11.13 -16.98
C ILE A 65 -6.50 -10.48 -15.84
N GLY A 66 -5.67 -11.24 -15.11
CA GLY A 66 -4.80 -10.68 -14.07
C GLY A 66 -3.89 -9.58 -14.60
N LYS A 67 -3.23 -9.82 -15.76
CA LYS A 67 -2.41 -8.81 -16.44
C LYS A 67 -3.23 -7.59 -16.85
N HIS A 68 -4.42 -7.80 -17.43
CA HIS A 68 -5.30 -6.70 -17.84
C HIS A 68 -5.76 -5.83 -16.66
N VAL A 69 -6.05 -6.44 -15.50
CA VAL A 69 -6.40 -5.73 -14.26
C VAL A 69 -5.26 -4.81 -13.83
N LEU A 70 -4.02 -5.31 -13.80
CA LEU A 70 -2.84 -4.52 -13.41
C LEU A 70 -2.59 -3.36 -14.36
N GLN A 71 -2.65 -3.61 -15.67
CA GLN A 71 -2.44 -2.60 -16.70
C GLN A 71 -3.51 -1.50 -16.65
N THR A 72 -4.78 -1.90 -16.60
CA THR A 72 -5.90 -0.95 -16.58
C THR A 72 -5.90 -0.12 -15.30
N THR A 73 -5.61 -0.75 -14.15
CA THR A 73 -5.53 0.00 -12.88
C THR A 73 -4.38 1.01 -12.90
N THR A 74 -3.20 0.59 -13.39
CA THR A 74 -2.05 1.49 -13.56
C THR A 74 -2.42 2.68 -14.45
N GLN A 75 -3.05 2.42 -15.60
CA GLN A 75 -3.47 3.45 -16.55
C GLN A 75 -4.49 4.40 -15.93
N ASN A 76 -5.46 3.90 -15.18
CA ASN A 76 -6.47 4.72 -14.51
C ASN A 76 -5.85 5.62 -13.44
N ILE A 77 -4.91 5.11 -12.64
CA ILE A 77 -4.16 5.92 -11.67
C ILE A 77 -3.39 7.01 -12.42
N HIS A 78 -2.67 6.65 -13.49
CA HIS A 78 -1.91 7.61 -14.28
C HIS A 78 -2.81 8.72 -14.87
N GLN A 79 -3.94 8.36 -15.47
CA GLN A 79 -4.90 9.33 -15.99
C GLN A 79 -5.45 10.23 -14.89
N TYR A 80 -5.83 9.64 -13.74
CA TYR A 80 -6.31 10.42 -12.60
C TYR A 80 -5.26 11.40 -12.10
N THR A 81 -3.99 10.99 -12.03
CA THR A 81 -2.89 11.87 -11.59
C THR A 81 -2.63 13.04 -12.53
N GLN A 82 -2.94 12.90 -13.82
CA GLN A 82 -2.85 14.02 -14.78
C GLN A 82 -3.98 15.04 -14.56
N LEU A 83 -5.17 14.58 -14.18
CA LEU A 83 -6.33 15.44 -13.90
C LEU A 83 -6.21 16.11 -12.53
N ARG A 84 -5.70 15.36 -11.55
CA ARG A 84 -5.47 15.80 -10.19
C ARG A 84 -4.08 15.37 -9.78
N PRO A 85 -3.08 16.26 -9.78
CA PRO A 85 -1.78 15.92 -9.25
C PRO A 85 -1.88 15.56 -7.76
N PRO A 86 -1.12 14.54 -7.30
CA PRO A 86 -1.15 14.15 -5.89
C PRO A 86 -0.55 15.25 -5.01
N SER A 87 -1.03 15.34 -3.77
CA SER A 87 -0.42 16.23 -2.79
C SER A 87 0.88 15.64 -2.26
N LEU A 88 1.86 16.52 -2.00
CA LEU A 88 3.07 16.11 -1.30
C LEU A 88 2.71 15.73 0.14
N PRO A 89 3.09 14.54 0.60
CA PRO A 89 2.90 14.18 1.99
C PRO A 89 3.76 15.11 2.87
N ALA A 90 3.12 15.78 3.84
CA ALA A 90 3.78 16.72 4.75
C ALA A 90 4.55 16.03 5.90
N ASP A 91 4.64 14.70 5.87
CA ASP A 91 5.22 13.92 6.95
C ASP A 91 6.71 13.67 6.79
N ARG A 92 7.35 13.19 7.87
CA ARG A 92 8.79 12.98 7.89
C ARG A 92 9.28 11.92 6.92
N ARG A 93 8.43 10.95 6.55
CA ARG A 93 8.77 9.76 5.76
C ARG A 93 9.16 10.08 4.32
N HIS A 94 8.93 11.33 3.90
CA HIS A 94 9.13 11.83 2.55
C HIS A 94 9.95 13.13 2.52
N GLN A 95 10.72 13.44 3.58
CA GLN A 95 11.50 14.69 3.66
C GLN A 95 12.52 14.81 2.53
N ASP A 96 13.15 13.71 2.15
CA ASP A 96 14.22 13.70 1.13
C ASP A 96 13.69 13.52 -0.30
N HIS A 97 12.38 13.69 -0.53
CA HIS A 97 11.77 13.49 -1.84
C HIS A 97 12.41 14.35 -2.94
N GLN A 98 12.84 15.57 -2.60
CA GLN A 98 13.49 16.46 -3.57
C GLN A 98 14.87 15.93 -3.98
N GLU A 99 15.63 15.38 -3.03
CA GLU A 99 16.91 14.75 -3.31
C GLU A 99 16.70 13.49 -4.14
N TRP A 100 15.76 12.63 -3.74
CA TRP A 100 15.39 11.44 -4.49
C TRP A 100 15.00 11.76 -5.94
N LEU A 101 14.11 12.73 -6.14
CA LEU A 101 13.65 13.17 -7.48
C LEU A 101 14.80 13.69 -8.34
N ARG A 102 15.84 14.32 -7.75
CA ARG A 102 17.04 14.75 -8.49
C ARG A 102 17.89 13.58 -8.97
N LEU A 103 17.84 12.44 -8.29
CA LEU A 103 18.59 11.23 -8.62
C LEU A 103 17.89 10.37 -9.69
N GLN A 104 16.60 10.61 -9.98
CA GLN A 104 15.85 9.81 -10.96
C GLN A 104 16.10 10.22 -12.43
N PRO A 105 16.20 9.26 -13.37
CA PRO A 105 16.31 9.55 -14.81
C PRO A 105 15.10 10.35 -15.35
N LYS A 106 15.39 11.37 -16.15
CA LYS A 106 14.52 12.51 -16.49
C LYS A 106 13.49 12.27 -17.62
N GLU A 107 12.52 11.37 -17.48
CA GLU A 107 11.40 11.39 -18.45
C GLU A 107 10.21 12.27 -18.01
N ASP A 108 9.99 12.50 -16.71
CA ASP A 108 8.96 13.43 -16.20
C ASP A 108 9.48 14.32 -15.06
N SER A 109 10.56 15.06 -15.32
CA SER A 109 11.24 15.88 -14.32
C SER A 109 10.35 16.96 -13.69
N PHE A 110 10.55 17.18 -12.39
CA PHE A 110 10.11 18.32 -11.59
C PHE A 110 10.07 19.65 -12.39
N PRO A 111 9.00 20.47 -12.30
CA PRO A 111 7.86 20.35 -11.38
C PRO A 111 6.68 19.52 -11.92
N LYS A 112 6.84 18.83 -13.06
CA LYS A 112 5.77 18.00 -13.67
C LYS A 112 5.73 16.57 -13.15
N SER A 113 6.69 16.17 -12.31
CA SER A 113 6.72 14.84 -11.70
C SER A 113 5.48 14.66 -10.84
N LEU A 114 4.60 13.76 -11.26
CA LEU A 114 3.45 13.32 -10.46
C LEU A 114 3.98 12.51 -9.29
N TYR A 115 4.30 13.21 -8.21
CA TYR A 115 4.85 12.67 -6.98
C TYR A 115 3.91 13.02 -5.84
N GLY A 116 3.46 12.02 -5.09
CA GLY A 116 2.72 12.26 -3.86
C GLY A 116 1.82 11.10 -3.47
N VAL A 117 0.94 11.36 -2.52
CA VAL A 117 0.12 10.31 -1.91
C VAL A 117 -1.34 10.72 -1.92
N TYR A 118 -2.21 9.78 -2.32
CA TYR A 118 -3.63 9.87 -2.05
C TYR A 118 -4.01 8.95 -0.91
N HIS A 119 -4.97 9.38 -0.12
CA HIS A 119 -5.66 8.58 0.88
C HIS A 119 -7.13 8.58 0.52
N TRP A 120 -7.64 7.46 -0.01
CA TRP A 120 -9.03 7.34 -0.43
C TRP A 120 -9.82 6.38 0.45
N GLY A 121 -10.92 6.88 1.00
CA GLY A 121 -11.88 6.13 1.79
C GLY A 121 -12.19 6.83 3.11
N VAL A 122 -12.33 6.03 4.16
CA VAL A 122 -12.53 6.48 5.53
C VAL A 122 -11.43 5.99 6.43
N TRP A 123 -11.15 6.79 7.45
CA TRP A 123 -10.25 6.42 8.52
C TRP A 123 -10.85 6.83 9.86
N ARG A 124 -10.38 6.19 10.92
CA ARG A 124 -10.73 6.53 12.29
C ARG A 124 -9.59 7.34 12.88
N GLU A 125 -9.93 8.47 13.50
CA GLU A 125 -8.93 9.34 14.11
C GLU A 125 -8.23 8.63 15.28
N ARG A 126 -6.90 8.71 15.30
CA ARG A 126 -6.07 8.08 16.34
C ARG A 126 -6.32 8.73 17.70
N GLY A 127 -6.37 7.92 18.75
CA GLY A 127 -6.56 8.39 20.13
C GLY A 127 -8.00 8.80 20.46
N HIS A 128 -8.91 8.71 19.48
CA HIS A 128 -10.31 9.10 19.61
C HIS A 128 -11.24 7.94 19.21
N PRO A 129 -11.21 6.80 19.93
CA PRO A 129 -12.05 5.66 19.60
C PRO A 129 -13.56 6.01 19.63
N GLU A 130 -13.98 6.95 20.46
CA GLU A 130 -15.37 7.40 20.55
C GLU A 130 -15.85 8.18 19.32
N ARG A 131 -14.94 8.76 18.52
CA ARG A 131 -15.32 9.57 17.36
C ARG A 131 -15.75 8.68 16.18
N PRO A 132 -16.76 9.12 15.40
CA PRO A 132 -17.14 8.42 14.20
C PRO A 132 -16.00 8.47 13.15
N PRO A 133 -15.95 7.49 12.25
CA PRO A 133 -15.01 7.50 11.13
C PRO A 133 -15.26 8.74 10.25
N VAL A 134 -14.18 9.30 9.71
CA VAL A 134 -14.20 10.48 8.86
C VAL A 134 -13.74 10.13 7.45
N LEU A 135 -14.28 10.83 6.46
CA LEU A 135 -13.76 10.77 5.09
C LEU A 135 -12.38 11.40 5.07
N THR A 136 -11.50 10.83 4.26
CA THR A 136 -10.22 11.49 3.95
C THR A 136 -10.46 12.71 3.06
N ALA A 137 -9.51 13.65 3.08
CA ALA A 137 -9.56 14.84 2.23
C ALA A 137 -9.68 14.48 0.73
N ASP A 138 -8.92 13.48 0.25
CA ASP A 138 -8.96 13.06 -1.15
C ASP A 138 -10.27 12.35 -1.56
N THR A 139 -11.10 11.96 -0.59
CA THR A 139 -12.43 11.38 -0.83
C THR A 139 -13.54 12.42 -0.78
N SER A 140 -13.32 13.51 -0.05
CA SER A 140 -14.30 14.57 0.18
C SER A 140 -14.33 15.56 -0.99
N ILE A 141 -14.58 15.06 -2.21
CA ILE A 141 -14.71 15.85 -3.43
C ILE A 141 -16.19 15.92 -3.88
N ASP A 142 -16.59 17.08 -4.41
CA ASP A 142 -17.97 17.39 -4.80
C ASP A 142 -18.15 17.40 -6.34
N GLY A 143 -19.40 17.31 -6.81
CA GLY A 143 -19.75 17.49 -8.24
C GLY A 143 -19.28 16.36 -9.18
N ASP A 144 -19.01 16.72 -10.44
CA ASP A 144 -18.63 15.79 -11.53
C ASP A 144 -17.35 15.00 -11.19
N GLU A 145 -16.47 15.60 -10.41
CA GLU A 145 -15.19 15.06 -9.93
C GLU A 145 -15.40 13.77 -9.12
N ARG A 146 -16.52 13.68 -8.41
CA ARG A 146 -16.93 12.49 -7.67
C ARG A 146 -17.24 11.31 -8.58
N SER A 147 -17.73 11.55 -9.80
CA SER A 147 -18.06 10.49 -10.76
C SER A 147 -16.79 9.86 -11.35
N GLU A 148 -15.77 10.67 -11.64
CA GLU A 148 -14.46 10.21 -12.11
C GLU A 148 -13.74 9.38 -11.03
N LEU A 149 -13.77 9.86 -9.78
CA LEU A 149 -13.22 9.12 -8.65
C LEU A 149 -13.94 7.78 -8.41
N GLN A 150 -15.25 7.73 -8.60
CA GLN A 150 -15.99 6.47 -8.52
C GLN A 150 -15.57 5.48 -9.62
N ALA A 151 -15.33 5.94 -10.84
CA ALA A 151 -14.82 5.10 -11.92
C ALA A 151 -13.42 4.55 -11.58
N LEU A 152 -12.52 5.40 -11.05
CA LEU A 152 -11.21 4.98 -10.55
C LEU A 152 -11.36 3.93 -9.45
N PHE A 153 -12.20 4.15 -8.45
CA PHE A 153 -12.40 3.20 -7.37
C PHE A 153 -12.94 1.87 -7.84
N ARG A 154 -13.90 1.85 -8.77
CA ARG A 154 -14.38 0.58 -9.36
C ARG A 154 -13.23 -0.22 -9.97
N SER A 155 -12.23 0.44 -10.56
CA SER A 155 -11.05 -0.26 -11.10
C SER A 155 -10.18 -0.92 -10.03
N PHE A 156 -10.17 -0.40 -8.80
CA PHE A 156 -9.49 -1.03 -7.66
C PHE A 156 -10.21 -2.27 -7.13
N GLY A 157 -11.47 -2.51 -7.52
CA GLY A 157 -12.27 -3.64 -7.02
C GLY A 157 -11.60 -4.99 -7.24
N ASN A 158 -10.97 -5.20 -8.39
CA ASN A 158 -10.29 -6.46 -8.69
C ASN A 158 -9.03 -6.66 -7.82
N ILE A 159 -8.22 -5.61 -7.63
CA ILE A 159 -7.02 -5.68 -6.77
C ILE A 159 -7.40 -5.93 -5.31
N THR A 160 -8.40 -5.20 -4.82
CA THR A 160 -8.88 -5.31 -3.45
C THR A 160 -9.54 -6.66 -3.18
N GLN A 161 -10.22 -7.25 -4.17
CA GLN A 161 -10.72 -8.62 -4.08
C GLN A 161 -9.60 -9.64 -3.91
N VAL A 162 -8.52 -9.54 -4.69
CA VAL A 162 -7.33 -10.42 -4.52
C VAL A 162 -6.74 -10.23 -3.12
N LYS A 163 -6.50 -8.99 -2.70
CA LYS A 163 -5.99 -8.67 -1.35
C LYS A 163 -6.90 -9.22 -0.25
N SER A 164 -8.22 -9.17 -0.45
CA SER A 164 -9.21 -9.70 0.50
C SER A 164 -9.08 -11.20 0.68
N VAL A 165 -8.98 -11.96 -0.42
CA VAL A 165 -8.80 -13.44 -0.37
C VAL A 165 -7.49 -13.81 0.31
N LEU A 166 -6.41 -13.10 -0.01
CA LEU A 166 -5.10 -13.33 0.62
C LEU A 166 -5.12 -13.00 2.11
N LEU A 167 -5.74 -11.88 2.50
CA LEU A 167 -5.86 -11.50 3.90
C LEU A 167 -6.67 -12.54 4.68
N GLU A 168 -7.75 -13.07 4.11
CA GLU A 168 -8.53 -14.14 4.73
C GLU A 168 -7.67 -15.41 4.94
N ALA A 169 -6.84 -15.77 3.96
CA ALA A 169 -5.92 -16.91 4.07
C ALA A 169 -4.82 -16.71 5.12
N ILE A 170 -4.27 -15.50 5.24
CA ILE A 170 -3.21 -15.16 6.19
C ILE A 170 -3.79 -14.95 7.60
N ASN A 171 -4.94 -14.32 7.71
CA ASN A 171 -5.56 -13.94 8.98
C ASN A 171 -7.07 -13.70 8.84
N GLY A 172 -7.84 -14.80 8.80
CA GLY A 172 -9.30 -14.74 8.71
C GLY A 172 -9.98 -13.95 9.83
N ASN A 173 -9.40 -13.93 11.05
CA ASN A 173 -9.94 -13.11 12.14
C ASN A 173 -9.82 -11.62 11.84
N GLN A 174 -8.67 -11.18 11.31
CA GLN A 174 -8.48 -9.79 10.92
C GLN A 174 -9.35 -9.42 9.73
N HIS A 175 -9.46 -10.30 8.74
CA HIS A 175 -10.35 -10.11 7.59
C HIS A 175 -11.80 -9.88 8.04
N ASN A 176 -12.32 -10.73 8.93
CA ASN A 176 -13.66 -10.56 9.51
C ASN A 176 -13.79 -9.28 10.32
N LEU A 177 -12.80 -8.93 11.14
CA LEU A 177 -12.79 -7.68 11.90
C LEU A 177 -12.86 -6.46 10.96
N MET A 178 -12.14 -6.49 9.84
CA MET A 178 -12.17 -5.44 8.83
C MET A 178 -13.53 -5.37 8.12
N LEU A 179 -14.12 -6.51 7.75
CA LEU A 179 -15.47 -6.57 7.19
C LEU A 179 -16.52 -5.97 8.14
N ASP A 180 -16.50 -6.38 9.40
CA ASP A 180 -17.41 -5.89 10.44
C ASP A 180 -17.24 -4.38 10.66
N THR A 181 -15.99 -3.91 10.59
CA THR A 181 -15.70 -2.49 10.73
C THR A 181 -16.24 -1.70 9.55
N VAL A 182 -16.09 -2.19 8.31
CA VAL A 182 -16.70 -1.56 7.13
C VAL A 182 -18.23 -1.60 7.19
N ALA A 183 -18.82 -2.68 7.69
CA ALA A 183 -20.27 -2.81 7.81
C ALA A 183 -20.90 -1.83 8.82
N ARG A 184 -20.12 -1.37 9.80
CA ARG A 184 -20.53 -0.36 10.80
C ARG A 184 -20.39 1.09 10.31
N LEU A 185 -19.82 1.32 9.13
CA LEU A 185 -19.70 2.67 8.57
C LEU A 185 -21.09 3.23 8.20
N PRO A 186 -21.31 4.56 8.32
CA PRO A 186 -22.57 5.16 7.95
C PRO A 186 -22.99 4.80 6.50
N PRO A 187 -24.23 4.33 6.25
CA PRO A 187 -24.65 3.85 4.93
C PRO A 187 -24.49 4.86 3.79
N LYS A 188 -24.60 6.16 4.09
CA LYS A 188 -24.40 7.25 3.11
C LYS A 188 -22.98 7.35 2.58
N GLN A 189 -22.02 6.79 3.32
CA GLN A 189 -20.61 6.85 2.99
C GLN A 189 -20.16 5.58 2.24
N THR A 190 -20.71 4.40 2.55
CA THR A 190 -20.32 3.10 1.95
C THR A 190 -20.24 3.06 0.42
N PRO A 191 -21.19 3.62 -0.36
CA PRO A 191 -21.11 3.61 -1.83
C PRO A 191 -19.93 4.39 -2.41
N LEU A 192 -19.27 5.22 -1.60
CA LEU A 192 -18.16 6.05 -2.05
C LEU A 192 -16.87 5.27 -2.24
N TRP A 193 -16.61 4.21 -1.47
CA TRP A 193 -15.35 3.47 -1.55
C TRP A 193 -15.53 1.97 -1.67
N ARG A 194 -16.72 1.42 -1.37
CA ARG A 194 -16.97 -0.02 -1.52
C ARG A 194 -17.24 -0.34 -2.98
N THR A 195 -16.41 -1.20 -3.55
CA THR A 195 -16.45 -1.62 -4.95
C THR A 195 -17.23 -2.93 -5.15
N TYR A 196 -17.34 -3.75 -4.10
CA TYR A 196 -18.13 -4.98 -4.07
C TYR A 196 -18.71 -5.28 -2.67
N PRO A 197 -19.78 -6.10 -2.54
CA PRO A 197 -20.57 -6.24 -1.30
C PRO A 197 -19.80 -6.64 -0.02
N LYS A 198 -18.61 -7.23 -0.14
CA LYS A 198 -17.79 -7.73 0.97
C LYS A 198 -16.36 -7.20 0.91
N GLU A 199 -16.18 -5.94 0.52
CA GLU A 199 -14.86 -5.34 0.57
C GLU A 199 -14.45 -5.01 2.02
N PRO A 200 -13.29 -5.51 2.52
CA PRO A 200 -12.81 -5.26 3.88
C PRO A 200 -11.97 -3.99 3.99
N PHE A 201 -11.55 -3.38 2.87
CA PHE A 201 -10.68 -2.22 2.87
C PHE A 201 -11.50 -0.93 2.86
N ALA A 202 -11.48 -0.21 3.98
CA ALA A 202 -12.16 1.07 4.13
C ALA A 202 -11.29 2.27 3.69
N LEU A 203 -9.98 2.07 3.59
CA LEU A 203 -8.98 3.06 3.20
C LEU A 203 -8.02 2.46 2.17
N ARG A 204 -7.62 3.26 1.18
CA ARG A 204 -6.60 2.95 0.20
C ARG A 204 -5.60 4.09 0.14
N ALA A 205 -4.37 3.83 0.55
CA ALA A 205 -3.25 4.72 0.27
C ALA A 205 -2.68 4.40 -1.11
N CYS A 206 -2.49 5.41 -1.94
CA CYS A 206 -1.88 5.28 -3.27
C CYS A 206 -0.68 6.22 -3.35
N LEU A 207 0.51 5.62 -3.33
CA LEU A 207 1.79 6.31 -3.42
C LEU A 207 2.20 6.36 -4.90
N VAL A 208 2.35 7.55 -5.45
CA VAL A 208 2.68 7.77 -6.86
C VAL A 208 4.10 8.29 -6.97
N ASN A 209 5.01 7.49 -7.51
CA ASN A 209 6.44 7.81 -7.65
C ASN A 209 7.10 8.24 -6.33
N VAL A 210 6.65 7.74 -5.19
CA VAL A 210 7.10 8.17 -3.86
C VAL A 210 8.13 7.20 -3.29
N PHE A 211 9.34 7.70 -3.01
CA PHE A 211 10.25 7.03 -2.09
C PHE A 211 9.67 7.00 -0.68
N THR A 212 9.83 5.86 -0.01
CA THR A 212 9.32 5.64 1.34
C THR A 212 10.47 5.32 2.27
N GLN A 213 10.77 6.22 3.20
CA GLN A 213 11.78 5.97 4.22
C GLN A 213 11.37 4.81 5.15
N PRO A 214 12.32 4.15 5.83
CA PRO A 214 12.03 3.12 6.83
C PRO A 214 11.03 3.62 7.88
N HIS A 215 9.91 2.92 8.04
CA HIS A 215 8.85 3.29 8.98
C HIS A 215 8.03 2.08 9.41
N VAL A 216 7.18 2.29 10.42
CA VAL A 216 6.08 1.38 10.78
C VAL A 216 4.79 2.15 10.57
N ASP A 217 3.82 1.52 9.92
CA ASP A 217 2.45 2.03 9.82
C ASP A 217 1.75 1.84 11.17
N CYS A 218 1.97 2.78 12.08
CA CYS A 218 1.53 2.71 13.48
C CYS A 218 0.02 2.94 13.69
N SER A 219 -0.81 2.81 12.65
CA SER A 219 -2.22 3.22 12.66
C SER A 219 -3.19 2.30 11.93
N ASP A 220 -2.68 1.31 11.19
CA ASP A 220 -3.55 0.44 10.41
C ASP A 220 -4.14 -0.65 11.29
N MET A 221 -5.34 -1.10 10.94
CA MET A 221 -5.95 -2.25 11.60
C MET A 221 -5.13 -3.50 11.28
N ASP A 222 -4.12 -3.77 12.08
CA ASP A 222 -3.24 -4.95 12.21
C ASP A 222 -2.53 -5.46 10.93
N TRP A 223 -2.99 -5.17 9.71
CA TRP A 223 -2.35 -5.61 8.46
C TRP A 223 -2.50 -4.56 7.36
N ALA A 224 -1.37 -4.15 6.78
CA ALA A 224 -1.30 -3.38 5.55
C ALA A 224 -1.10 -4.32 4.36
N MET A 225 -1.90 -4.13 3.31
CA MET A 225 -1.84 -4.93 2.07
C MET A 225 -1.37 -4.05 0.91
N THR A 226 -0.14 -4.20 0.47
CA THR A 226 0.51 -3.40 -0.57
C THR A 226 0.57 -4.17 -1.88
N ALA A 227 0.51 -3.43 -3.00
CA ALA A 227 0.68 -4.00 -4.34
C ALA A 227 1.35 -2.93 -5.22
N PRO A 228 2.54 -3.19 -5.78
CA PRO A 228 3.19 -2.24 -6.66
C PRO A 228 2.57 -2.36 -8.06
N LEU A 229 2.51 -1.25 -8.75
CA LEU A 229 1.88 -1.10 -10.07
C LEU A 229 2.80 -0.29 -10.99
N GLY A 230 2.60 -0.42 -12.29
CA GLY A 230 3.39 0.28 -13.29
C GLY A 230 4.70 -0.41 -13.69
N THR A 231 5.59 0.38 -14.29
CA THR A 231 6.87 -0.08 -14.83
C THR A 231 7.98 0.59 -14.04
N PHE A 232 8.81 -0.21 -13.40
CA PHE A 232 9.98 0.24 -12.64
C PHE A 232 11.02 -0.88 -12.65
N SER A 233 12.29 -0.52 -12.52
CA SER A 233 13.40 -1.47 -12.37
C SER A 233 13.81 -1.55 -10.90
N ASP A 234 14.26 -2.73 -10.47
CA ASP A 234 15.01 -2.94 -9.23
C ASP A 234 14.29 -2.50 -7.93
N GLY A 235 12.96 -2.46 -7.95
CA GLY A 235 12.15 -2.19 -6.76
C GLY A 235 12.24 -3.35 -5.75
N GLN A 236 12.85 -3.08 -4.59
CA GLN A 236 12.94 -4.04 -3.50
C GLN A 236 12.00 -3.68 -2.35
N PHE A 237 11.39 -4.70 -1.75
CA PHE A 237 10.69 -4.57 -0.48
C PHE A 237 11.63 -5.01 0.64
N CYS A 238 12.02 -4.11 1.53
CA CYS A 238 12.99 -4.39 2.59
C CYS A 238 12.31 -4.39 3.96
N ILE A 239 12.59 -5.42 4.77
CA ILE A 239 12.09 -5.52 6.14
C ILE A 239 13.28 -5.52 7.08
N ALA A 240 13.50 -4.37 7.72
CA ALA A 240 14.66 -4.13 8.57
C ALA A 240 14.73 -5.11 9.75
N ASP A 241 13.60 -5.34 10.45
CA ASP A 241 13.54 -6.27 11.59
C ASP A 241 13.88 -7.73 11.21
N LEU A 242 13.78 -8.07 9.92
CA LEU A 242 14.11 -9.39 9.40
C LEU A 242 15.46 -9.44 8.69
N GLU A 243 16.11 -8.28 8.48
CA GLU A 243 17.30 -8.09 7.64
C GLU A 243 17.16 -8.79 6.27
N ARG A 244 15.97 -8.67 5.67
CA ARG A 244 15.62 -9.31 4.40
C ARG A 244 15.16 -8.30 3.36
N SER A 245 15.56 -8.56 2.12
CA SER A 245 15.07 -7.86 0.94
C SER A 245 14.37 -8.84 0.00
N PHE A 246 13.36 -8.35 -0.71
CA PHE A 246 12.58 -9.15 -1.65
C PHE A 246 12.44 -8.40 -2.97
N SER A 247 12.52 -9.13 -4.08
CA SER A 247 12.08 -8.60 -5.36
C SER A 247 10.58 -8.29 -5.28
N TYR A 248 10.19 -7.06 -5.66
CA TYR A 248 8.81 -6.61 -5.53
C TYR A 248 8.25 -6.04 -6.84
N PRO A 249 8.15 -6.87 -7.89
CA PRO A 249 7.68 -6.43 -9.20
C PRO A 249 6.19 -6.13 -9.21
N ALA A 250 5.74 -5.39 -10.22
CA ALA A 250 4.34 -5.09 -10.43
C ALA A 250 3.48 -6.36 -10.45
N GLY A 251 2.39 -6.36 -9.67
CA GLY A 251 1.50 -7.51 -9.52
C GLY A 251 1.80 -8.42 -8.34
N SER A 252 2.94 -8.28 -7.65
CA SER A 252 3.13 -8.90 -6.35
C SER A 252 2.23 -8.28 -5.28
N ILE A 253 1.96 -9.00 -4.19
CA ILE A 253 1.24 -8.47 -3.03
C ILE A 253 2.05 -8.72 -1.77
N GLY A 254 2.29 -7.66 -1.02
CA GLY A 254 2.90 -7.69 0.30
C GLY A 254 1.80 -7.55 1.35
N ALA A 255 1.91 -8.31 2.44
CA ALA A 255 1.09 -8.19 3.62
C ALA A 255 2.04 -8.00 4.80
N ILE A 256 1.92 -6.92 5.57
CA ILE A 256 2.79 -6.66 6.72
C ILE A 256 1.97 -6.16 7.91
N ARG A 257 2.41 -6.52 9.11
CA ARG A 257 1.87 -6.05 10.39
C ARG A 257 2.90 -5.24 11.17
#